data_AF-A0A1I4XRN9-F1
#
_entry.id   AF-A0A1I4XRN9-F1
#
_cell.length_a   1.000
_cell.length_b   1.000
_cell.length_c   1.000
_cell.angle_alpha   90.00
_cell.angle_beta   90.00
_cell.angle_gamma   90.00
#
_symmetry.space_group_name_H-M   'P 1'
#
loop_
_entity.id
_entity.type
_entity.pdbx_description
1 polymer ?
#
loop_
_entity_poly.entity_id
_entity_poly.type
_entity_poly.pdbx_seq_one_letter_code
_entity_poly.pdbx_strand_id
1 'polypeptide(L)'
;MKIKYVLILLPCFIFAQSKEDKKEKNKGKNTEIVETKNDQKTVVVNSKDKEELEKLKVENKQLKDILTKVNAKYFVSTFKNFYSDDYFKTQGFKILKEEDKNTISQAQLMVESILAAEDKNSEIYKRAKKSIVFTDYLKAMDEVFQTVMKEKYDSVKVSSAITRLHNLQKFDPTSKVEVDKNSITEALVNYKENACNATEVVTKIQQGVMKSGISIATFKSKDFDNIISKKKTEEPIIKFNQLMNDDKIFNPFLVDMINDVKKNPTSFNQSTFIDEKYCQVKTKPLAQESKVDTMIVQEKKEELPK
;
A
#
# COMPACT_ATOMS: atom_id res chain seq x y z
N MET A 1 -18.76 25.38 19.09
CA MET A 1 -17.90 24.68 18.10
C MET A 1 -17.02 25.70 17.35
N LYS A 2 -16.22 26.51 18.08
CA LYS A 2 -15.61 27.77 17.58
C LYS A 2 -14.10 27.68 17.21
N ILE A 3 -13.49 26.49 17.22
CA ILE A 3 -12.02 26.34 17.21
C ILE A 3 -11.46 25.70 15.91
N LYS A 4 -12.27 25.08 15.05
CA LYS A 4 -11.76 24.36 13.87
C LYS A 4 -11.50 25.24 12.62
N TYR A 5 -12.14 26.40 12.49
CA TYR A 5 -11.96 27.26 11.30
C TYR A 5 -10.83 28.30 11.45
N VAL A 6 -10.40 28.61 12.69
CA VAL A 6 -9.18 29.39 12.92
C VAL A 6 -7.93 28.59 12.49
N LEU A 7 -8.01 27.25 12.52
CA LEU A 7 -6.93 26.36 12.07
C LEU A 7 -6.69 26.39 10.54
N ILE A 8 -7.64 26.86 9.73
CA ILE A 8 -7.47 27.01 8.27
C ILE A 8 -6.75 28.34 7.95
N LEU A 9 -6.82 29.34 8.84
CA LEU A 9 -6.10 30.62 8.69
C LEU A 9 -4.74 30.65 9.43
N LEU A 10 -4.50 29.70 10.33
CA LEU A 10 -3.24 29.56 11.08
C LEU A 10 -1.98 29.19 10.27
N PRO A 11 -2.04 28.50 9.10
CA PRO A 11 -0.83 28.25 8.30
C PRO A 11 -0.20 29.55 7.77
N CYS A 12 -0.96 30.64 7.70
CA CYS A 12 -0.43 31.95 7.28
C CYS A 12 0.42 32.63 8.38
N PHE A 13 0.30 32.25 9.65
CA PHE A 13 1.09 32.81 10.75
C PHE A 13 2.37 32.01 11.06
N ILE A 14 2.47 30.75 10.64
CA ILE A 14 3.68 29.92 10.87
C ILE A 14 4.85 30.38 9.95
N PHE A 15 4.60 31.29 9.01
CA PHE A 15 5.63 31.99 8.26
C PHE A 15 6.24 33.21 8.98
N ALA A 16 5.86 33.49 10.23
CA ALA A 16 6.52 34.52 11.05
C ALA A 16 6.63 34.08 12.51
N GLN A 17 7.87 33.79 12.92
CA GLN A 17 8.38 33.71 14.31
C GLN A 17 8.43 32.33 14.99
N SER A 18 9.67 32.00 15.37
CA SER A 18 10.13 30.93 16.24
C SER A 18 9.83 31.15 17.73
N LYS A 19 9.73 30.03 18.48
CA LYS A 19 9.97 29.78 19.92
C LYS A 19 8.77 29.66 20.89
N GLU A 20 8.86 28.55 21.64
CA GLU A 20 8.45 28.26 23.04
C GLU A 20 6.95 28.17 23.46
N ASP A 21 6.56 26.91 23.73
CA ASP A 21 6.06 26.34 25.01
C ASP A 21 4.70 26.73 25.66
N LYS A 22 3.96 25.64 25.99
CA LYS A 22 3.06 25.33 27.15
C LYS A 22 1.51 25.40 27.06
N LYS A 23 0.94 24.17 27.13
CA LYS A 23 -0.13 23.58 28.00
C LYS A 23 -1.36 24.39 28.48
N GLU A 24 -2.55 23.78 28.30
CA GLU A 24 -3.59 23.33 29.29
C GLU A 24 -5.01 23.32 28.63
N LYS A 25 -5.79 22.22 28.54
CA LYS A 25 -6.59 21.38 29.47
C LYS A 25 -8.05 21.86 29.76
N ASN A 26 -9.01 20.96 29.43
CA ASN A 26 -10.36 20.71 30.04
C ASN A 26 -11.50 21.74 29.86
N LYS A 27 -12.82 21.47 29.93
CA LYS A 27 -13.74 20.29 29.97
C LYS A 27 -15.21 20.82 29.91
N GLY A 28 -16.20 19.97 29.58
CA GLY A 28 -17.63 20.09 29.98
C GLY A 28 -18.60 20.33 28.80
N LYS A 29 -19.33 19.34 28.24
CA LYS A 29 -20.51 18.55 28.70
C LYS A 29 -21.76 19.37 29.10
N ASN A 30 -22.86 19.09 28.39
CA ASN A 30 -24.24 18.84 28.87
C ASN A 30 -25.04 18.39 27.62
N THR A 31 -25.28 17.10 27.40
CA THR A 31 -26.34 16.22 27.95
C THR A 31 -27.75 16.72 27.64
N GLU A 32 -28.35 16.02 26.69
CA GLU A 32 -29.70 16.09 26.15
C GLU A 32 -30.65 15.32 27.08
N ILE A 33 -31.85 15.85 27.33
CA ILE A 33 -32.97 15.08 27.92
C ILE A 33 -34.13 15.17 26.94
N VAL A 34 -34.49 14.01 26.41
CA VAL A 34 -35.63 13.79 25.50
C VAL A 34 -36.77 13.21 26.32
N GLU A 35 -37.93 13.86 26.30
CA GLU A 35 -39.21 13.20 26.58
C GLU A 35 -40.11 13.32 25.35
N THR A 36 -40.55 12.16 24.88
CA THR A 36 -41.46 11.97 23.75
C THR A 36 -42.86 11.66 24.25
N LYS A 37 -43.89 12.36 23.76
CA LYS A 37 -45.21 11.76 23.48
C LYS A 37 -45.88 12.39 22.24
N ASN A 38 -46.33 11.49 21.37
CA ASN A 38 -47.31 11.60 20.27
C ASN A 38 -46.95 12.34 18.96
N ASP A 39 -46.53 11.53 17.98
CA ASP A 39 -47.00 11.46 16.58
C ASP A 39 -47.60 12.71 15.92
N GLN A 40 -46.78 13.76 15.81
CA GLN A 40 -46.64 14.60 14.62
C GLN A 40 -45.29 15.29 14.76
N LYS A 41 -44.28 14.86 14.00
CA LYS A 41 -42.94 15.48 14.06
C LYS A 41 -42.92 16.78 13.25
N THR A 42 -43.74 17.73 13.66
CA THR A 42 -43.53 19.13 13.31
C THR A 42 -42.33 19.57 14.13
N VAL A 43 -41.17 19.69 13.49
CA VAL A 43 -40.01 20.32 14.13
C VAL A 43 -40.37 21.78 14.32
N VAL A 44 -40.92 22.11 15.47
CA VAL A 44 -41.07 23.49 15.93
C VAL A 44 -39.64 23.96 16.22
N VAL A 45 -38.98 24.46 15.18
CA VAL A 45 -37.75 25.25 15.35
C VAL A 45 -38.17 26.45 16.19
N ASN A 46 -37.67 26.53 17.43
CA ASN A 46 -37.94 27.64 18.33
C ASN A 46 -37.62 28.95 17.59
N SER A 47 -38.39 30.02 17.78
CA SER A 47 -38.20 31.27 17.00
C SER A 47 -36.77 31.82 17.12
N LYS A 48 -36.14 31.62 18.29
CA LYS A 48 -34.72 31.90 18.55
C LYS A 48 -33.76 31.02 17.73
N ASP A 49 -34.06 29.73 17.60
CA ASP A 49 -33.24 28.79 16.81
C ASP A 49 -33.31 29.11 15.31
N LYS A 50 -34.46 29.62 14.85
CA LYS A 50 -34.64 30.08 13.45
C LYS A 50 -33.84 31.35 13.18
N GLU A 51 -33.84 32.31 14.10
CA GLU A 51 -33.06 33.55 14.00
C GLU A 51 -31.55 33.27 14.08
N GLU A 52 -31.13 32.39 14.99
CA GLU A 52 -29.73 31.93 15.09
C GLU A 52 -29.30 31.19 13.82
N LEU A 53 -30.16 30.35 13.23
CA LEU A 53 -29.89 29.66 11.97
C LEU A 53 -29.72 30.64 10.80
N GLU A 54 -30.59 31.66 10.68
CA GLU A 54 -30.46 32.67 9.63
C GLU A 54 -29.18 33.50 9.81
N LYS A 55 -28.83 33.86 11.05
CA LYS A 55 -27.54 34.52 11.34
C LYS A 55 -26.35 33.66 10.91
N LEU A 56 -26.36 32.36 11.26
CA LEU A 56 -25.32 31.42 10.86
C LEU A 56 -25.24 31.23 9.34
N LYS A 57 -26.36 31.30 8.62
CA LYS A 57 -26.36 31.27 7.14
C LYS A 57 -25.66 32.49 6.55
N VAL A 58 -25.92 33.69 7.08
CA VAL A 58 -25.26 34.92 6.64
C VAL A 58 -23.76 34.87 6.94
N GLU A 59 -23.38 34.48 8.16
CA GLU A 59 -21.98 34.33 8.56
C GLU A 59 -21.24 33.29 7.68
N ASN A 60 -21.87 32.14 7.42
CA ASN A 60 -21.30 31.13 6.52
C ASN A 60 -21.12 31.65 5.09
N LYS A 61 -22.07 32.44 4.58
CA LYS A 61 -21.96 33.05 3.25
C LYS A 61 -20.77 34.01 3.20
N GLN A 62 -20.60 34.86 4.22
CA GLN A 62 -19.47 35.78 4.31
C GLN A 62 -18.13 35.05 4.39
N LEU A 63 -18.04 33.99 5.20
CA LEU A 63 -16.83 33.17 5.31
C LEU A 63 -16.50 32.48 3.99
N LYS A 64 -17.52 31.96 3.29
CA LYS A 64 -17.35 31.35 1.97
C LYS A 64 -16.81 32.37 0.97
N ASP A 65 -17.36 33.57 0.93
CA ASP A 65 -16.89 34.65 0.04
C ASP A 65 -15.44 35.06 0.33
N ILE A 66 -15.05 35.12 1.60
CA ILE A 66 -13.66 35.38 2.01
C ILE A 66 -12.75 34.25 1.53
N LEU A 67 -13.12 32.99 1.77
CA LEU A 67 -12.34 31.84 1.34
C LEU A 67 -12.21 31.77 -0.19
N THR A 68 -13.26 32.06 -0.94
CA THR A 68 -13.20 32.14 -2.41
C THR A 68 -12.19 33.19 -2.86
N LYS A 69 -12.17 34.38 -2.24
CA LYS A 69 -11.19 35.43 -2.55
C LYS A 69 -9.76 35.02 -2.20
N VAL A 70 -9.57 34.39 -1.04
CA VAL A 70 -8.25 33.87 -0.62
C VAL A 70 -7.78 32.77 -1.57
N ASN A 71 -8.63 31.80 -1.88
CA ASN A 71 -8.32 30.72 -2.81
C ASN A 71 -7.95 31.28 -4.18
N ALA A 72 -8.74 32.19 -4.74
CA ALA A 72 -8.49 32.81 -6.03
C ALA A 72 -7.12 33.53 -6.08
N LYS A 73 -6.76 34.23 -5.01
CA LYS A 73 -5.51 35.00 -4.94
C LYS A 73 -4.27 34.13 -4.69
N TYR A 74 -4.37 33.10 -3.87
CA TYR A 74 -3.19 32.39 -3.35
C TYR A 74 -3.09 30.92 -3.76
N PHE A 75 -4.22 30.24 -4.00
CA PHE A 75 -4.23 28.77 -4.14
C PHE A 75 -4.60 28.29 -5.53
N VAL A 76 -5.56 28.90 -6.22
CA VAL A 76 -6.11 28.37 -7.48
C VAL A 76 -5.04 28.24 -8.56
N SER A 77 -4.14 29.22 -8.71
CA SER A 77 -3.07 29.15 -9.70
C SER A 77 -2.09 28.02 -9.38
N THR A 78 -1.57 27.97 -8.15
CA THR A 78 -0.66 26.92 -7.68
C THR A 78 -1.29 25.52 -7.79
N PHE A 79 -2.55 25.39 -7.38
CA PHE A 79 -3.31 24.15 -7.47
C PHE A 79 -3.46 23.66 -8.91
N LYS A 80 -3.82 24.55 -9.85
CA LYS A 80 -3.96 24.19 -11.27
C LYS A 80 -2.63 23.78 -11.89
N ASN A 81 -1.53 24.41 -11.47
CA ASN A 81 -0.18 24.06 -11.95
C ASN A 81 0.28 22.69 -11.43
N PHE A 82 -0.10 22.35 -10.19
CA PHE A 82 0.28 21.07 -9.59
C PHE A 82 -0.60 19.91 -10.07
N TYR A 83 -1.92 20.12 -10.12
CA TYR A 83 -2.90 19.11 -10.51
C TYR A 83 -3.51 19.42 -11.88
N SER A 84 -2.77 19.10 -12.95
CA SER A 84 -3.30 19.10 -14.31
C SER A 84 -3.91 17.74 -14.69
N ASP A 85 -4.69 17.69 -15.77
CA ASP A 85 -5.19 16.41 -16.27
C ASP A 85 -4.06 15.51 -16.77
N ASP A 86 -3.02 16.10 -17.39
CA ASP A 86 -1.80 15.39 -17.74
C ASP A 86 -1.11 14.82 -16.51
N TYR A 87 -1.00 15.60 -15.43
CA TYR A 87 -0.44 15.12 -14.16
C TYR A 87 -1.18 13.89 -13.65
N PHE A 88 -2.52 13.92 -13.61
CA PHE A 88 -3.31 12.76 -13.18
C PHE A 88 -3.15 11.53 -14.10
N LYS A 89 -2.90 11.75 -15.38
CA LYS A 89 -2.76 10.66 -16.36
C LYS A 89 -1.38 10.01 -16.28
N THR A 90 -0.32 10.80 -16.16
CA THR A 90 1.06 10.33 -16.28
C THR A 90 1.69 9.93 -14.96
N GLN A 91 1.24 10.48 -13.84
CA GLN A 91 1.82 10.16 -12.54
C GLN A 91 1.37 8.78 -12.07
N GLY A 92 2.34 7.99 -11.61
CA GLY A 92 2.16 6.62 -11.17
C GLY A 92 2.59 6.39 -9.73
N PHE A 93 2.71 5.13 -9.36
CA PHE A 93 3.28 4.72 -8.09
C PHE A 93 4.71 5.22 -7.96
N LYS A 94 4.99 5.82 -6.81
CA LYS A 94 6.33 6.14 -6.33
C LYS A 94 6.38 5.88 -4.83
N ILE A 95 7.55 5.47 -4.36
CA ILE A 95 7.84 5.39 -2.94
C ILE A 95 7.93 6.82 -2.41
N LEU A 96 7.08 7.17 -1.44
CA LEU A 96 6.97 8.54 -0.96
C LEU A 96 8.11 8.86 0.01
N LYS A 97 8.95 9.82 -0.36
CA LYS A 97 9.94 10.41 0.55
C LYS A 97 9.25 11.36 1.52
N GLU A 98 9.93 11.75 2.58
CA GLU A 98 9.38 12.68 3.57
C GLU A 98 8.96 14.02 2.94
N GLU A 99 9.73 14.52 1.97
CA GLU A 99 9.41 15.70 1.19
C GLU A 99 8.10 15.55 0.39
N ASP A 100 7.87 14.37 -0.20
CA ASP A 100 6.62 14.06 -0.92
C ASP A 100 5.44 14.04 0.04
N LYS A 101 5.60 13.41 1.21
CA LYS A 101 4.55 13.33 2.24
C LYS A 101 4.18 14.73 2.75
N ASN A 102 5.16 15.59 2.96
CA ASN A 102 4.96 16.98 3.35
C ASN A 102 4.23 17.77 2.25
N THR A 103 4.67 17.63 1.00
CA THR A 103 4.04 18.27 -0.16
C THR A 103 2.58 17.84 -0.31
N ILE A 104 2.30 16.53 -0.19
CA ILE A 104 0.95 15.97 -0.23
C ILE A 104 0.09 16.55 0.90
N SER A 105 0.63 16.60 2.13
CA SER A 105 -0.11 17.11 3.29
C SER A 105 -0.46 18.59 3.15
N GLN A 106 0.46 19.40 2.62
CA GLN A 106 0.21 20.80 2.30
C GLN A 106 -0.80 20.97 1.16
N ALA A 107 -0.68 20.16 0.10
CA ALA A 107 -1.64 20.16 -1.00
C ALA A 107 -3.06 19.77 -0.54
N GLN A 108 -3.18 18.86 0.43
CA GLN A 108 -4.47 18.48 1.01
C GLN A 108 -5.17 19.66 1.71
N LEU A 109 -4.43 20.49 2.46
CA LEU A 109 -5.00 21.70 3.07
C LEU A 109 -5.54 22.68 2.01
N MET A 110 -4.80 22.84 0.92
CA MET A 110 -5.21 23.66 -0.21
C MET A 110 -6.50 23.11 -0.87
N VAL A 111 -6.55 21.80 -1.07
CA VAL A 111 -7.72 21.08 -1.60
C VAL A 111 -8.94 21.25 -0.69
N GLU A 112 -8.78 21.10 0.62
CA GLU A 112 -9.87 21.29 1.59
C GLU A 112 -10.42 22.72 1.55
N SER A 113 -9.53 23.72 1.47
CA SER A 113 -9.93 25.13 1.32
C SER A 113 -10.73 25.37 0.04
N ILE A 114 -10.29 24.78 -1.08
CA ILE A 114 -11.00 24.84 -2.37
C ILE A 114 -12.38 24.18 -2.26
N LEU A 115 -12.47 22.98 -1.68
CA LEU A 115 -13.74 22.25 -1.57
C LEU A 115 -14.75 22.93 -0.63
N ALA A 116 -14.27 23.65 0.39
CA ALA A 116 -15.13 24.39 1.31
C ALA A 116 -15.75 25.64 0.65
N ALA A 117 -15.07 26.25 -0.32
CA ALA A 117 -15.42 27.56 -0.85
C ALA A 117 -16.00 27.53 -2.27
N GLU A 118 -15.54 26.61 -3.12
CA GLU A 118 -15.89 26.61 -4.54
C GLU A 118 -17.27 25.95 -4.82
N ASP A 119 -17.89 26.34 -5.92
CA ASP A 119 -19.14 25.72 -6.37
C ASP A 119 -18.91 24.27 -6.81
N LYS A 120 -19.84 23.37 -6.47
CA LYS A 120 -19.70 21.92 -6.75
C LYS A 120 -19.61 21.60 -8.24
N ASN A 121 -20.17 22.45 -9.10
CA ASN A 121 -20.16 22.27 -10.54
C ASN A 121 -18.92 22.88 -11.21
N SER A 122 -18.17 23.72 -10.50
CA SER A 122 -16.94 24.33 -11.01
C SER A 122 -15.87 23.29 -11.33
N GLU A 123 -15.05 23.58 -12.34
CA GLU A 123 -13.94 22.70 -12.73
C GLU A 123 -12.91 22.55 -11.62
N ILE A 124 -12.63 23.64 -10.90
CA ILE A 124 -11.67 23.67 -9.80
C ILE A 124 -12.10 22.75 -8.65
N TYR A 125 -13.39 22.74 -8.31
CA TYR A 125 -13.94 21.83 -7.30
C TYR A 125 -13.86 20.36 -7.74
N LYS A 126 -14.23 20.07 -9.00
CA LYS A 126 -14.15 18.71 -9.56
C LYS A 126 -12.71 18.21 -9.56
N ARG A 127 -11.77 19.07 -9.91
CA ARG A 127 -10.33 18.78 -9.89
C ARG A 127 -9.80 18.57 -8.48
N ALA A 128 -10.23 19.37 -7.50
CA ALA A 128 -9.93 19.18 -6.08
C ALA A 128 -10.44 17.83 -5.55
N LYS A 129 -11.64 17.41 -5.93
CA LYS A 129 -12.12 16.05 -5.65
C LYS A 129 -11.25 14.97 -6.29
N LYS A 130 -10.89 15.15 -7.56
CA LYS A 130 -10.01 14.21 -8.30
C LYS A 130 -8.65 14.08 -7.61
N SER A 131 -8.07 15.17 -7.09
CA SER A 131 -6.81 15.12 -6.34
C SER A 131 -6.88 14.37 -5.02
N ILE A 132 -8.03 14.36 -4.32
CA ILE A 132 -8.20 13.55 -3.11
C ILE A 132 -8.05 12.07 -3.46
N VAL A 133 -8.84 11.60 -4.44
CA VAL A 133 -8.83 10.20 -4.86
C VAL A 133 -7.43 9.80 -5.33
N PHE A 134 -6.79 10.63 -6.16
CA PHE A 134 -5.43 10.40 -6.64
C PHE A 134 -4.41 10.31 -5.48
N THR A 135 -4.52 11.18 -4.48
CA THR A 135 -3.63 11.18 -3.31
C THR A 135 -3.82 9.93 -2.46
N ASP A 136 -5.05 9.47 -2.29
CA ASP A 136 -5.36 8.26 -1.53
C ASP A 136 -4.74 7.02 -2.17
N TYR A 137 -4.69 6.96 -3.51
CA TYR A 137 -3.97 5.92 -4.24
C TYR A 137 -2.48 5.93 -3.92
N LEU A 138 -1.81 7.08 -4.02
CA LEU A 138 -0.38 7.19 -3.75
C LEU A 138 -0.05 6.77 -2.31
N LYS A 139 -0.85 7.22 -1.34
CA LYS A 139 -0.66 6.87 0.08
C LYS A 139 -0.91 5.38 0.33
N ALA A 140 -1.97 4.82 -0.23
CA ALA A 140 -2.30 3.40 -0.04
C ALA A 140 -1.21 2.49 -0.64
N MET A 141 -0.73 2.80 -1.85
CA MET A 141 0.34 2.02 -2.47
C MET A 141 1.68 2.17 -1.74
N ASP A 142 2.05 3.37 -1.27
CA ASP A 142 3.26 3.58 -0.46
C ASP A 142 3.21 2.78 0.85
N GLU A 143 2.08 2.80 1.54
CA GLU A 143 1.90 2.05 2.78
C GLU A 143 1.98 0.54 2.55
N VAL A 144 1.33 0.03 1.51
CA VAL A 144 1.41 -1.39 1.11
C VAL A 144 2.86 -1.77 0.80
N PHE A 145 3.58 -0.93 0.07
CA PHE A 145 4.98 -1.18 -0.25
C PHE A 145 5.84 -1.27 1.02
N GLN A 146 5.74 -0.29 1.91
CA GLN A 146 6.57 -0.22 3.11
C GLN A 146 6.26 -1.30 4.14
N THR A 147 4.98 -1.63 4.34
CA THR A 147 4.51 -2.47 5.46
C THR A 147 4.22 -3.91 5.09
N VAL A 148 4.16 -4.23 3.79
CA VAL A 148 3.83 -5.57 3.29
C VAL A 148 4.88 -6.07 2.32
N MET A 149 5.14 -5.33 1.24
CA MET A 149 6.00 -5.84 0.15
C MET A 149 7.49 -5.87 0.52
N LYS A 150 7.93 -4.98 1.42
CA LYS A 150 9.29 -4.94 1.99
C LYS A 150 9.49 -5.87 3.19
N GLU A 151 8.46 -6.60 3.59
CA GLU A 151 8.52 -7.53 4.71
C GLU A 151 8.33 -8.97 4.24
N LYS A 152 8.73 -9.92 5.09
CA LYS A 152 8.45 -11.34 4.91
C LYS A 152 6.94 -11.58 4.75
N TYR A 153 6.56 -12.55 3.92
CA TYR A 153 5.15 -12.88 3.67
C TYR A 153 4.37 -13.11 4.97
N ASP A 154 3.32 -12.33 5.14
CA ASP A 154 2.32 -12.46 6.20
C ASP A 154 0.93 -12.49 5.54
N SER A 155 0.22 -13.61 5.71
CA SER A 155 -1.08 -13.80 5.07
C SER A 155 -2.12 -12.76 5.49
N VAL A 156 -2.10 -12.31 6.75
CA VAL A 156 -3.07 -11.34 7.28
C VAL A 156 -2.80 -9.96 6.69
N LYS A 157 -1.53 -9.52 6.69
CA LYS A 157 -1.14 -8.23 6.10
C LYS A 157 -1.41 -8.18 4.61
N VAL A 158 -1.08 -9.25 3.88
CA VAL A 158 -1.30 -9.35 2.43
C VAL A 158 -2.80 -9.30 2.10
N SER A 159 -3.63 -10.10 2.78
CA SER A 159 -5.08 -10.07 2.55
C SER A 159 -5.68 -8.68 2.86
N SER A 160 -5.26 -8.06 3.97
CA SER A 160 -5.71 -6.70 4.33
C SER A 160 -5.30 -5.66 3.28
N ALA A 161 -4.09 -5.76 2.73
CA ALA A 161 -3.60 -4.86 1.68
C ALA A 161 -4.40 -5.01 0.39
N ILE A 162 -4.67 -6.23 -0.07
CA ILE A 162 -5.50 -6.50 -1.25
C ILE A 162 -6.90 -5.91 -1.07
N THR A 163 -7.55 -6.15 0.07
CA THR A 163 -8.87 -5.58 0.36
C THR A 163 -8.85 -4.05 0.35
N ARG A 164 -7.81 -3.43 0.93
CA ARG A 164 -7.67 -1.97 0.91
C ARG A 164 -7.57 -1.43 -0.51
N LEU A 165 -6.72 -2.02 -1.35
CA LEU A 165 -6.53 -1.56 -2.74
C LEU A 165 -7.79 -1.76 -3.59
N HIS A 166 -8.55 -2.84 -3.36
CA HIS A 166 -9.85 -3.05 -4.01
C HIS A 166 -10.93 -2.05 -3.59
N ASN A 167 -10.88 -1.59 -2.33
CA ASN A 167 -11.86 -0.64 -1.78
C ASN A 167 -11.54 0.82 -2.08
N LEU A 168 -10.43 1.12 -2.76
CA LEU A 168 -10.13 2.47 -3.22
C LEU A 168 -11.19 2.94 -4.22
N GLN A 169 -11.56 4.21 -4.14
CA GLN A 169 -12.52 4.80 -5.06
C GLN A 169 -11.95 4.76 -6.49
N LYS A 170 -12.69 4.15 -7.43
CA LYS A 170 -12.25 4.02 -8.83
C LYS A 170 -11.77 5.33 -9.42
N PHE A 171 -10.58 5.31 -10.02
CA PHE A 171 -9.99 6.41 -10.77
C PHE A 171 -10.08 6.15 -12.29
N ASP A 172 -9.43 6.99 -13.09
CA ASP A 172 -9.35 6.83 -14.55
C ASP A 172 -8.61 5.53 -14.91
N PRO A 173 -9.27 4.56 -15.59
CA PRO A 173 -8.66 3.28 -15.97
C PRO A 173 -7.42 3.40 -16.86
N THR A 174 -7.27 4.53 -17.56
CA THR A 174 -6.14 4.79 -18.45
C THR A 174 -4.98 5.51 -17.76
N SER A 175 -5.16 5.91 -16.50
CA SER A 175 -4.11 6.55 -15.72
C SER A 175 -3.04 5.57 -15.29
N LYS A 176 -1.80 6.06 -15.20
CA LYS A 176 -0.68 5.25 -14.71
C LYS A 176 -0.90 4.77 -13.27
N VAL A 177 -1.52 5.58 -12.41
CA VAL A 177 -1.78 5.21 -11.00
C VAL A 177 -2.73 4.02 -10.87
N GLU A 178 -3.73 3.88 -11.75
CA GLU A 178 -4.65 2.74 -11.74
C GLU A 178 -3.95 1.47 -12.25
N VAL A 179 -3.14 1.60 -13.31
CA VAL A 179 -2.31 0.50 -13.84
C VAL A 179 -1.37 -0.01 -12.75
N ASP A 180 -0.62 0.89 -12.11
CA ASP A 180 0.34 0.51 -11.07
C ASP A 180 -0.37 -0.11 -9.85
N LYS A 181 -1.55 0.39 -9.45
CA LYS A 181 -2.38 -0.21 -8.39
C LYS A 181 -2.77 -1.65 -8.74
N ASN A 182 -3.16 -1.93 -9.98
CA ASN A 182 -3.50 -3.27 -10.42
C ASN A 182 -2.28 -4.19 -10.43
N SER A 183 -1.12 -3.72 -10.91
CA SER A 183 0.14 -4.48 -10.89
C SER A 183 0.59 -4.82 -9.46
N ILE A 184 0.50 -3.87 -8.52
CA ILE A 184 0.79 -4.14 -7.09
C ILE A 184 -0.20 -5.17 -6.53
N THR A 185 -1.47 -5.05 -6.87
CA THR A 185 -2.50 -5.99 -6.40
C THR A 185 -2.23 -7.41 -6.90
N GLU A 186 -1.87 -7.56 -8.17
CA GLU A 186 -1.47 -8.84 -8.76
C GLU A 186 -0.22 -9.43 -8.10
N ALA A 187 0.80 -8.59 -7.84
CA ALA A 187 1.99 -9.01 -7.11
C ALA A 187 1.66 -9.53 -5.71
N LEU A 188 0.74 -8.86 -4.99
CA LEU A 188 0.28 -9.32 -3.67
C LEU A 188 -0.47 -10.65 -3.73
N VAL A 189 -1.34 -10.84 -4.74
CA VAL A 189 -2.05 -12.11 -4.96
C VAL A 189 -1.07 -13.25 -5.17
N ASN A 190 0.00 -13.00 -5.93
CA ASN A 190 1.02 -14.00 -6.24
C ASN A 190 2.13 -14.11 -5.18
N TYR A 191 2.13 -13.25 -4.15
CA TYR A 191 3.25 -13.15 -3.20
C TYR A 191 3.54 -14.49 -2.51
N LYS A 192 2.50 -15.20 -2.05
CA LYS A 192 2.69 -16.52 -1.43
C LYS A 192 3.38 -17.50 -2.37
N GLU A 193 2.94 -17.58 -3.62
CA GLU A 193 3.53 -18.49 -4.60
C GLU A 193 4.97 -18.09 -4.93
N ASN A 194 5.24 -16.80 -5.14
CA ASN A 194 6.57 -16.27 -5.40
C ASN A 194 7.54 -16.58 -4.25
N ALA A 195 7.10 -16.40 -3.00
CA ALA A 195 7.91 -16.71 -1.82
C ALA A 195 8.18 -18.22 -1.69
N CYS A 196 7.21 -19.08 -2.00
CA CYS A 196 7.44 -20.52 -2.03
C CYS A 196 8.38 -20.95 -3.16
N ASN A 197 8.25 -20.38 -4.36
CA ASN A 197 9.13 -20.68 -5.50
C ASN A 197 10.57 -20.24 -5.19
N ALA A 198 10.77 -19.07 -4.58
CA ALA A 198 12.08 -18.62 -4.11
C ALA A 198 12.68 -19.59 -3.09
N THR A 199 11.88 -20.03 -2.11
CA THR A 199 12.30 -21.00 -1.09
C THR A 199 12.72 -22.33 -1.71
N GLU A 200 11.93 -22.86 -2.66
CA GLU A 200 12.22 -24.11 -3.36
C GLU A 200 13.53 -24.04 -4.15
N VAL A 201 13.70 -22.99 -4.96
CA VAL A 201 14.88 -22.82 -5.82
C VAL A 201 16.14 -22.66 -4.97
N VAL A 202 16.10 -21.81 -3.95
CA VAL A 202 17.26 -21.59 -3.06
C VAL A 202 17.63 -22.88 -2.32
N THR A 203 16.63 -23.65 -1.87
CA THR A 203 16.85 -24.96 -1.25
C THR A 203 17.53 -25.93 -2.23
N LYS A 204 17.03 -26.03 -3.47
CA LYS A 204 17.61 -26.88 -4.52
C LYS A 204 19.06 -26.50 -4.83
N ILE A 205 19.37 -25.20 -4.83
CA ILE A 205 20.73 -24.71 -5.05
C ILE A 205 21.65 -25.15 -3.92
N GLN A 206 21.28 -24.90 -2.66
CA GLN A 206 22.08 -25.33 -1.52
C GLN A 206 22.32 -26.86 -1.51
N GLN A 207 21.30 -27.65 -1.83
CA GLN A 207 21.44 -29.11 -1.95
C GLN A 207 22.38 -29.49 -3.10
N GLY A 208 22.31 -28.81 -4.25
CA GLY A 208 23.23 -29.01 -5.37
C GLY A 208 24.69 -28.69 -5.02
N VAL A 209 24.93 -27.64 -4.24
CA VAL A 209 26.25 -27.26 -3.72
C VAL A 209 26.81 -28.34 -2.81
N MET A 210 26.02 -28.79 -1.82
CA MET A 210 26.43 -29.88 -0.91
C MET A 210 26.75 -31.17 -1.67
N LYS A 211 25.92 -31.57 -2.63
CA LYS A 211 26.14 -32.75 -3.48
C LYS A 211 27.41 -32.67 -4.33
N SER A 212 27.83 -31.45 -4.67
CA SER A 212 29.06 -31.20 -5.44
C SER A 212 30.32 -31.17 -4.56
N GLY A 213 30.21 -31.47 -3.27
CA GLY A 213 31.33 -31.48 -2.32
C GLY A 213 31.80 -30.08 -1.90
N ILE A 214 31.06 -29.03 -2.25
CA ILE A 214 31.37 -27.64 -1.86
C ILE A 214 30.72 -27.38 -0.50
N SER A 215 31.50 -26.86 0.45
CA SER A 215 30.96 -26.39 1.71
C SER A 215 30.12 -25.12 1.49
N ILE A 216 28.94 -25.04 2.12
CA ILE A 216 28.10 -23.83 2.08
C ILE A 216 28.86 -22.59 2.57
N ALA A 217 29.80 -22.76 3.51
CA ALA A 217 30.63 -21.67 4.00
C ALA A 217 31.60 -21.10 2.95
N THR A 218 31.88 -21.86 1.89
CA THR A 218 32.79 -21.49 0.78
C THR A 218 32.06 -21.20 -0.53
N PHE A 219 30.73 -21.35 -0.53
CA PHE A 219 29.87 -21.16 -1.69
C PHE A 219 29.85 -19.68 -2.12
N LYS A 220 30.04 -19.44 -3.43
CA LYS A 220 30.11 -18.09 -4.02
C LYS A 220 28.95 -17.86 -4.98
N SER A 221 28.65 -16.59 -5.28
CA SER A 221 27.61 -16.22 -6.27
C SER A 221 27.76 -16.95 -7.61
N LYS A 222 28.99 -17.14 -8.12
CA LYS A 222 29.23 -17.88 -9.37
C LYS A 222 28.69 -19.32 -9.35
N ASP A 223 28.73 -19.97 -8.19
CA ASP A 223 28.27 -21.34 -8.02
C ASP A 223 26.73 -21.37 -8.02
N PHE A 224 26.09 -20.33 -7.48
CA PHE A 224 24.64 -20.12 -7.56
C PHE A 224 24.20 -20.02 -9.02
N ASP A 225 24.84 -19.12 -9.77
CA ASP A 225 24.49 -18.84 -11.16
C ASP A 225 24.79 -20.05 -12.07
N ASN A 226 25.84 -20.82 -11.78
CA ASN A 226 26.12 -22.08 -12.46
C ASN A 226 25.02 -23.12 -12.28
N ILE A 227 24.46 -23.26 -11.07
CA ILE A 227 23.36 -24.22 -10.81
C ILE A 227 22.07 -23.75 -11.49
N ILE A 228 21.74 -22.46 -11.42
CA ILE A 228 20.60 -21.87 -12.13
C ILE A 228 20.71 -22.13 -13.65
N SER A 229 21.88 -21.87 -14.24
CA SER A 229 22.13 -22.07 -15.67
C SER A 229 21.92 -23.52 -16.12
N LYS A 230 22.40 -24.49 -15.33
CA LYS A 230 22.22 -25.93 -15.61
C LYS A 230 20.77 -26.39 -15.55
N LYS A 231 19.93 -25.70 -14.77
CA LYS A 231 18.53 -26.05 -14.49
C LYS A 231 17.53 -25.08 -15.14
N LYS A 232 17.97 -24.26 -16.09
CA LYS A 232 17.20 -23.13 -16.64
C LYS A 232 15.85 -23.50 -17.27
N THR A 233 15.64 -24.78 -17.61
CA THR A 233 14.39 -25.29 -18.20
C THR A 233 13.42 -25.87 -17.16
N GLU A 234 13.82 -26.01 -15.89
CA GLU A 234 12.93 -26.44 -14.81
C GLU A 234 11.93 -25.31 -14.48
N GLU A 235 10.64 -25.62 -14.42
CA GLU A 235 9.57 -24.63 -14.19
C GLU A 235 9.82 -23.72 -12.96
N PRO A 236 10.28 -24.22 -11.79
CA PRO A 236 10.58 -23.37 -10.64
C PRO A 236 11.70 -22.34 -10.92
N ILE A 237 12.68 -22.70 -11.76
CA ILE A 237 13.80 -21.83 -12.13
C ILE A 237 13.34 -20.76 -13.13
N ILE A 238 12.44 -21.11 -14.06
CA ILE A 238 11.82 -20.15 -14.98
C ILE A 238 11.06 -19.08 -14.18
N LYS A 239 10.17 -19.50 -13.26
CA LYS A 239 9.40 -18.60 -12.39
C LYS A 239 10.30 -17.73 -11.50
N PHE A 240 11.38 -18.31 -10.97
CA PHE A 240 12.37 -17.58 -10.19
C PHE A 240 13.10 -16.51 -11.02
N ASN A 241 13.50 -16.82 -12.25
CA ASN A 241 14.16 -15.85 -13.13
C ASN A 241 13.19 -14.75 -13.56
N GLN A 242 11.91 -15.06 -13.78
CA GLN A 242 10.86 -14.05 -14.01
C GLN A 242 10.76 -13.10 -12.81
N LEU A 243 10.63 -13.64 -11.59
CA LEU A 243 10.61 -12.85 -10.36
C LEU A 243 11.81 -11.91 -10.21
N MET A 244 13.01 -12.36 -10.61
CA MET A 244 14.23 -11.56 -10.55
C MET A 244 14.36 -10.51 -11.66
N ASN A 245 13.61 -10.67 -12.76
CA ASN A 245 13.57 -9.75 -13.90
C ASN A 245 12.39 -8.77 -13.81
N ASP A 246 11.35 -9.10 -13.07
CA ASP A 246 10.26 -8.19 -12.75
C ASP A 246 10.81 -6.96 -12.04
N ASP A 247 10.15 -5.81 -12.25
CA ASP A 247 10.55 -4.57 -11.57
C ASP A 247 10.60 -4.83 -10.05
N LYS A 248 11.77 -4.57 -9.45
CA LYS A 248 12.04 -4.77 -8.03
C LYS A 248 10.97 -4.12 -7.15
N ILE A 249 10.31 -3.09 -7.66
CA ILE A 249 9.20 -2.42 -7.00
C ILE A 249 8.03 -3.37 -6.65
N PHE A 250 7.84 -4.47 -7.40
CA PHE A 250 6.74 -5.41 -7.21
C PHE A 250 7.07 -6.59 -6.28
N ASN A 251 8.34 -6.88 -6.02
CA ASN A 251 8.76 -7.95 -5.10
C ASN A 251 10.05 -7.60 -4.33
N PRO A 252 10.11 -6.43 -3.63
CA PRO A 252 11.37 -5.90 -3.12
C PRO A 252 12.02 -6.79 -2.05
N PHE A 253 11.24 -7.31 -1.09
CA PHE A 253 11.77 -8.19 -0.05
C PHE A 253 12.35 -9.48 -0.63
N LEU A 254 11.64 -10.14 -1.55
CA LEU A 254 12.10 -11.39 -2.16
C LEU A 254 13.40 -11.18 -2.93
N VAL A 255 13.48 -10.14 -3.76
CA VAL A 255 14.68 -9.82 -4.54
C VAL A 255 15.86 -9.48 -3.62
N ASP A 256 15.63 -8.69 -2.57
CA ASP A 256 16.69 -8.35 -1.59
C ASP A 256 17.21 -9.59 -0.87
N MET A 257 16.31 -10.42 -0.33
CA MET A 257 16.71 -11.65 0.36
C MET A 257 17.39 -12.65 -0.58
N ILE A 258 16.95 -12.78 -1.84
CA ILE A 258 17.63 -13.64 -2.83
C ILE A 258 19.06 -13.14 -3.07
N ASN A 259 19.25 -11.83 -3.25
CA ASN A 259 20.57 -11.23 -3.43
C ASN A 259 21.47 -11.40 -2.20
N ASP A 260 20.89 -11.33 -1.00
CA ASP A 260 21.60 -11.59 0.25
C ASP A 260 22.03 -13.05 0.36
N VAL A 261 21.18 -14.00 -0.03
CA VAL A 261 21.55 -15.43 -0.08
C VAL A 261 22.62 -15.69 -1.15
N LYS A 262 22.57 -15.04 -2.31
CA LYS A 262 23.62 -15.15 -3.34
C LYS A 262 25.00 -14.69 -2.81
N LYS A 263 25.02 -13.67 -1.97
CA LYS A 263 26.25 -13.13 -1.36
C LYS A 263 26.70 -13.91 -0.13
N ASN A 264 25.75 -14.29 0.73
CA ASN A 264 25.94 -14.89 2.04
C ASN A 264 25.03 -16.12 2.19
N PRO A 265 25.40 -17.27 1.63
CA PRO A 265 24.47 -18.39 1.50
C PRO A 265 24.12 -19.12 2.80
N THR A 266 24.92 -18.92 3.83
CA THR A 266 24.67 -19.40 5.19
C THR A 266 23.53 -18.65 5.88
N SER A 267 23.09 -17.51 5.33
CA SER A 267 21.96 -16.73 5.86
C SER A 267 20.60 -17.39 5.60
N PHE A 268 20.51 -18.29 4.62
CA PHE A 268 19.26 -18.93 4.26
C PHE A 268 18.89 -20.09 5.19
N ASN A 269 17.67 -20.02 5.70
CA ASN A 269 16.87 -21.14 6.18
C ASN A 269 15.55 -21.23 5.41
N GLN A 270 14.81 -22.33 5.49
CA GLN A 270 13.55 -22.50 4.75
C GLN A 270 12.47 -21.48 5.15
N SER A 271 12.61 -20.83 6.32
CA SER A 271 11.73 -19.77 6.78
C SER A 271 12.12 -18.36 6.29
N THR A 272 13.19 -18.19 5.50
CA THR A 272 13.74 -16.88 5.11
C THR A 272 12.73 -16.02 4.36
N PHE A 273 12.03 -16.61 3.38
CA PHE A 273 11.09 -15.88 2.52
C PHE A 273 9.65 -15.93 3.02
N ILE A 274 9.29 -17.02 3.69
CA ILE A 274 7.94 -17.37 4.13
C ILE A 274 8.02 -18.48 5.18
N ASP A 275 7.07 -18.57 6.11
CA ASP A 275 7.08 -19.66 7.08
C ASP A 275 6.95 -21.02 6.40
N GLU A 276 7.73 -22.00 6.88
CA GLU A 276 7.87 -23.33 6.28
C GLU A 276 6.51 -24.03 6.09
N LYS A 277 5.57 -23.82 7.02
CA LYS A 277 4.20 -24.36 6.98
C LYS A 277 3.46 -24.07 5.68
N TYR A 278 3.80 -22.99 4.98
CA TYR A 278 3.12 -22.59 3.74
C TYR A 278 3.66 -23.30 2.49
N CYS A 279 4.87 -23.86 2.53
CA CYS A 279 5.56 -24.42 1.36
C CYS A 279 5.95 -25.90 1.53
N GLN A 280 5.37 -26.61 2.51
CA GLN A 280 5.74 -27.99 2.89
C GLN A 280 5.66 -29.01 1.73
N VAL A 281 4.81 -28.76 0.72
CA VAL A 281 4.68 -29.66 -0.45
C VAL A 281 5.85 -29.51 -1.41
N LYS A 282 6.45 -28.31 -1.52
CA LYS A 282 7.50 -27.96 -2.50
C LYS A 282 8.93 -28.11 -1.97
N THR A 283 9.10 -28.32 -0.66
CA THR A 283 10.41 -28.23 0.04
C THR A 283 10.86 -29.54 0.67
N LYS A 284 10.19 -30.66 0.36
CA LYS A 284 10.60 -31.98 0.87
C LYS A 284 12.07 -32.27 0.48
N PRO A 285 12.89 -32.77 1.41
CA PRO A 285 14.25 -33.19 1.09
C PRO A 285 14.22 -34.28 0.01
N LEU A 286 15.11 -34.16 -0.98
CA LEU A 286 15.37 -35.17 -2.03
C LEU A 286 15.63 -36.59 -1.47
N ALA A 287 15.96 -36.73 -0.18
CA ALA A 287 16.15 -38.02 0.49
C ALA A 287 14.84 -38.83 0.68
N GLN A 288 13.66 -38.25 0.46
CA GLN A 288 12.38 -38.98 0.49
C GLN A 288 11.90 -39.44 -0.89
N GLU A 289 12.39 -38.86 -1.98
CA GLU A 289 12.00 -39.31 -3.34
C GLU A 289 12.63 -40.68 -3.67
N SER A 290 13.79 -41.01 -3.11
CA SER A 290 14.46 -42.30 -3.35
C SER A 290 13.80 -43.51 -2.67
N LYS A 291 12.72 -43.33 -1.89
CA LYS A 291 12.00 -44.47 -1.26
C LYS A 291 10.69 -44.84 -1.95
N VAL A 292 10.13 -43.97 -2.80
CA VAL A 292 8.85 -44.25 -3.46
C VAL A 292 9.03 -45.10 -4.72
N ASP A 293 10.13 -44.90 -5.46
CA ASP A 293 10.39 -45.67 -6.69
C ASP A 293 10.92 -47.09 -6.44
N THR A 294 11.38 -47.41 -5.22
CA THR A 294 11.86 -48.78 -4.90
C THR A 294 10.77 -49.72 -4.42
N MET A 295 9.64 -49.21 -3.89
CA MET A 295 8.54 -50.08 -3.44
C MET A 295 7.61 -50.53 -4.59
N ILE A 296 7.53 -49.79 -5.70
CA ILE A 296 6.64 -50.13 -6.82
C ILE A 296 7.22 -51.26 -7.70
N VAL A 297 8.52 -51.57 -7.60
CA VAL A 297 9.16 -52.62 -8.41
C VAL A 297 9.20 -54.00 -7.71
N GLN A 298 8.98 -54.07 -6.39
CA GLN A 298 9.02 -55.35 -5.66
C GLN A 298 7.66 -56.07 -5.55
N GLU A 299 6.52 -55.41 -5.73
CA GLU A 299 5.20 -56.06 -5.62
C GLU A 299 4.71 -56.78 -6.90
N LYS A 300 5.47 -56.78 -8.00
CA LYS A 300 5.04 -57.38 -9.28
C LYS A 300 5.74 -58.68 -9.68
N LYS A 301 6.49 -59.33 -8.79
CA LYS A 301 7.22 -60.58 -9.10
C LYS A 301 6.79 -61.85 -8.36
N GLU A 302 5.81 -61.80 -7.48
CA GLU A 302 5.24 -63.00 -6.86
C GLU A 302 3.75 -63.13 -7.19
N GLU A 303 3.44 -63.63 -8.38
CA GLU A 303 2.22 -64.43 -8.61
C GLU A 303 2.28 -65.07 -10.02
N LEU A 304 2.79 -66.29 -10.06
CA LEU A 304 2.59 -67.22 -11.18
C LEU A 304 2.56 -68.63 -10.57
N PRO A 305 1.37 -69.22 -10.35
CA PRO A 305 1.28 -70.62 -9.96
C PRO A 305 1.39 -71.52 -11.21
N LYS A 306 2.01 -72.68 -10.97
CA LYS A 306 2.23 -73.79 -11.89
C LYS A 306 0.92 -74.46 -12.32
#